data_AF-D3NSW9-F1
#
_entry.id   AF-D3NSW9-F1
#
_cell.length_a   1.000
_cell.length_b   1.000
_cell.length_c   1.000
_cell.angle_alpha   90.00
_cell.angle_beta   90.00
_cell.angle_gamma   90.00
#
_symmetry.space_group_name_H-M   'P 1'
#
loop_
_entity.id
_entity.type
_entity.pdbx_description
1 polymer ?
#
loop_
_entity_poly.entity_id
_entity_poly.type
_entity_poly.pdbx_seq_one_letter_code
_entity_poly.pdbx_strand_id
1 'polypeptide(L)'
;MARKKKIQKVDELMEPPVVGRFYLVPTIEYPLSGKVGHWPVLGPKHTDAEHFGFPWEHYHIDTRFWSGAMQRTFGAKKTEIRPGMATNYPLCTIDFGLTRRAVPHPPIEYRRLRCVAATITYQFAGLEPVLSLRRHMGEAAMVDTDHGPICPHRGFRLGSVPADGIITCPLHGLRFCAKSRKAVPPATTEVPHAA
;
A
#
# COMPACT_ATOMS: atom_id res chain seq x y z
N MET A 1 -11.34 -11.46 36.31
CA MET A 1 -11.92 -11.06 35.01
C MET A 1 -10.81 -10.88 33.99
N ALA A 2 -10.83 -11.58 32.86
CA ALA A 2 -9.79 -11.44 31.83
C ALA A 2 -9.94 -10.09 31.10
N ARG A 3 -8.89 -9.27 31.10
CA ARG A 3 -8.85 -7.98 30.38
C ARG A 3 -9.07 -8.25 28.89
N LYS A 4 -10.12 -7.67 28.28
CA LYS A 4 -10.34 -7.77 26.82
C LYS A 4 -9.08 -7.28 26.10
N LYS A 5 -8.44 -8.16 25.32
CA LYS A 5 -7.24 -7.81 24.54
C LYS A 5 -7.60 -6.70 23.56
N LYS A 6 -6.93 -5.54 23.67
CA LYS A 6 -7.12 -4.40 22.75
C LYS A 6 -6.79 -4.85 21.33
N ILE A 7 -7.66 -4.52 20.36
CA ILE A 7 -7.40 -4.80 18.94
C ILE A 7 -6.30 -3.85 18.48
N GLN A 8 -5.26 -4.38 17.85
CA GLN A 8 -4.10 -3.63 17.35
C GLN A 8 -4.42 -2.95 16.02
N LYS A 9 -3.83 -1.78 15.77
CA LYS A 9 -3.90 -1.15 14.44
C LYS A 9 -2.90 -1.78 13.49
N VAL A 10 -3.29 -1.91 12.23
CA VAL A 10 -2.46 -2.60 11.21
C VAL A 10 -1.18 -1.82 10.86
N ASP A 11 -1.24 -0.49 10.93
CA ASP A 11 -0.11 0.40 10.68
C ASP A 11 0.89 0.45 11.85
N GLU A 12 0.53 -0.07 13.02
CA GLU A 12 1.40 -0.19 14.20
C GLU A 12 2.02 -1.61 14.32
N LEU A 13 1.92 -2.44 13.27
CA LEU A 13 2.45 -3.80 13.27
C LEU A 13 3.96 -3.83 12.97
N MET A 14 4.67 -4.67 13.72
CA MET A 14 6.11 -4.97 13.55
C MET A 14 6.38 -6.29 12.82
N GLU A 15 5.32 -7.00 12.48
CA GLU A 15 5.34 -8.25 11.74
C GLU A 15 4.14 -8.27 10.76
N PRO A 16 4.17 -9.09 9.70
CA PRO A 16 3.02 -9.26 8.82
C PRO A 16 1.73 -9.61 9.58
N PRO A 17 0.56 -9.06 9.20
CA PRO A 17 -0.70 -9.41 9.83
C PRO A 17 -1.03 -10.90 9.64
N VAL A 18 -1.42 -11.57 10.72
CA VAL A 18 -1.92 -12.95 10.69
C VAL A 18 -3.25 -13.04 9.94
N VAL A 19 -3.32 -13.89 8.91
CA VAL A 19 -4.54 -14.18 8.15
C VAL A 19 -5.63 -14.70 9.08
N GLY A 20 -6.85 -14.21 8.90
CA GLY A 20 -8.01 -14.59 9.71
C GLY A 20 -8.20 -13.75 10.98
N ARG A 21 -7.18 -13.02 11.44
CA ARG A 21 -7.27 -12.14 12.61
C ARG A 21 -7.88 -10.78 12.26
N PHE A 22 -8.53 -10.17 13.24
CA PHE A 22 -9.07 -8.81 13.13
C PHE A 22 -8.09 -7.76 13.61
N TYR A 23 -8.04 -6.64 12.89
CA TYR A 23 -7.21 -5.47 13.17
C TYR A 23 -8.05 -4.20 13.04
N LEU A 24 -7.58 -3.11 13.63
CA LEU A 24 -8.06 -1.76 13.30
C LEU A 24 -7.31 -1.30 12.05
N VAL A 25 -8.02 -1.10 10.95
CA VAL A 25 -7.46 -0.79 9.64
C VAL A 25 -7.91 0.60 9.23
N PRO A 26 -7.00 1.47 8.76
CA PRO A 26 -7.39 2.78 8.26
C PRO A 26 -8.25 2.60 7.00
N THR A 27 -9.38 3.28 6.98
CA THR A 27 -10.32 3.27 5.86
C THR A 27 -10.75 4.69 5.52
N ILE A 28 -11.12 4.90 4.26
CA ILE A 28 -11.73 6.15 3.78
C ILE A 28 -13.09 5.81 3.19
N GLU A 29 -14.14 6.51 3.62
CA GLU A 29 -15.44 6.45 2.94
C GLU A 29 -15.40 7.29 1.66
N TYR A 30 -15.44 6.65 0.49
CA TYR A 30 -15.22 7.38 -0.76
C TYR A 30 -15.84 6.66 -1.96
N PRO A 31 -16.18 7.37 -3.06
CA PRO A 31 -16.53 6.72 -4.32
C PRO A 31 -15.31 6.09 -5.00
N LEU A 32 -15.35 4.79 -5.26
CA LEU A 32 -14.36 4.08 -6.09
C LEU A 32 -15.09 3.25 -7.15
N SER A 33 -14.79 3.50 -8.42
CA SER A 33 -15.43 2.83 -9.56
C SER A 33 -16.98 2.85 -9.52
N GLY A 34 -17.55 4.00 -9.14
CA GLY A 34 -19.00 4.21 -9.06
C GLY A 34 -19.69 3.67 -7.81
N LYS A 35 -18.93 3.17 -6.83
CA LYS A 35 -19.47 2.67 -5.56
C LYS A 35 -18.89 3.44 -4.38
N VAL A 36 -19.75 3.98 -3.54
CA VAL A 36 -19.35 4.53 -2.24
C VAL A 36 -19.18 3.39 -1.25
N GLY A 37 -18.10 3.43 -0.48
CA GLY A 37 -17.82 2.47 0.58
C GLY A 37 -16.59 2.85 1.39
N HIS A 38 -16.35 2.11 2.48
CA HIS A 38 -15.15 2.29 3.31
C HIS A 38 -14.02 1.43 2.78
N TRP A 39 -13.08 2.06 2.08
CA TRP A 39 -11.97 1.40 1.41
C TRP A 39 -10.77 1.31 2.35
N PRO A 40 -10.22 0.11 2.60
CA PRO A 40 -8.96 -0.03 3.33
C PRO A 40 -7.82 0.65 2.57
N VAL A 41 -7.06 1.49 3.25
CA VAL A 41 -5.95 2.24 2.65
C VAL A 41 -4.61 1.87 3.27
N LEU A 42 -3.54 2.12 2.52
CA LEU A 42 -2.18 1.77 2.84
C LEU A 42 -1.30 3.03 2.83
N GLY A 43 -0.67 3.32 3.96
CA GLY A 43 0.26 4.43 4.09
C GLY A 43 -0.40 5.82 4.11
N PRO A 44 0.42 6.88 4.20
CA PRO A 44 -0.04 8.27 4.18
C PRO A 44 -0.64 8.67 2.82
N LYS A 45 -1.47 9.73 2.82
CA LYS A 45 -1.91 10.40 1.60
C LYS A 45 -0.71 11.08 0.94
N HIS A 46 -0.58 11.00 -0.38
CA HIS A 46 0.52 11.62 -1.11
C HIS A 46 0.21 11.89 -2.57
N THR A 47 1.14 12.54 -3.27
CA THR A 47 1.20 12.64 -4.73
C THR A 47 2.45 11.91 -5.22
N ASP A 48 2.48 11.53 -6.49
CA ASP A 48 3.65 10.92 -7.14
C ASP A 48 4.03 11.66 -8.42
N ALA A 49 3.89 12.99 -8.39
CA ALA A 49 4.19 13.86 -9.52
C ALA A 49 5.63 13.68 -10.03
N GLU A 50 6.58 13.54 -9.11
CA GLU A 50 8.01 13.56 -9.41
C GLU A 50 8.49 12.35 -10.22
N HIS A 51 8.09 11.13 -9.84
CA HIS A 51 8.59 9.91 -10.47
C HIS A 51 7.55 9.21 -11.34
N PHE A 52 6.26 9.38 -11.05
CA PHE A 52 5.16 8.67 -11.71
C PHE A 52 4.27 9.59 -12.53
N GLY A 53 4.54 10.91 -12.56
CA GLY A 53 3.72 11.88 -13.28
C GLY A 53 2.28 11.92 -12.77
N PHE A 54 2.03 11.53 -11.51
CA PHE A 54 0.70 11.45 -10.92
C PHE A 54 0.50 12.57 -9.88
N PRO A 55 0.00 13.75 -10.27
CA PRO A 55 -0.03 14.93 -9.41
C PRO A 55 -1.17 14.93 -8.40
N TRP A 56 -2.08 13.96 -8.47
CA TRP A 56 -3.28 13.94 -7.64
C TRP A 56 -3.01 13.31 -6.29
N GLU A 57 -3.52 13.95 -5.22
CA GLU A 57 -3.47 13.37 -3.90
C GLU A 57 -4.25 12.06 -3.87
N HIS A 58 -3.64 11.02 -3.33
CA HIS A 58 -4.24 9.70 -3.28
C HIS A 58 -3.74 8.84 -2.11
N TYR A 59 -4.48 7.77 -1.88
CA TYR A 59 -4.09 6.64 -1.05
C TYR A 59 -3.94 5.39 -1.90
N HIS A 60 -3.03 4.50 -1.49
CA HIS A 60 -2.99 3.14 -2.02
C HIS A 60 -4.02 2.28 -1.30
N ILE A 61 -4.62 1.31 -1.99
CA ILE A 61 -5.61 0.41 -1.40
C ILE A 61 -4.93 -0.77 -0.71
N ASP A 62 -5.34 -1.09 0.52
CA ASP A 62 -4.89 -2.29 1.24
C ASP A 62 -5.79 -3.50 0.94
N THR A 63 -5.43 -4.25 -0.10
CA THR A 63 -6.18 -5.43 -0.54
C THR A 63 -6.11 -6.61 0.45
N ARG A 64 -5.25 -6.57 1.48
CA ARG A 64 -5.23 -7.59 2.55
C ARG A 64 -6.50 -7.60 3.38
N PHE A 65 -7.30 -6.55 3.33
CA PHE A 65 -8.52 -6.40 4.14
C PHE A 65 -9.80 -6.30 3.29
N TRP A 66 -9.73 -6.71 2.03
CA TRP A 66 -10.91 -6.76 1.18
C TRP A 66 -11.87 -7.86 1.60
N SER A 67 -13.10 -7.48 1.91
CA SER A 67 -14.20 -8.43 2.12
C SER A 67 -14.49 -9.21 0.83
N GLY A 68 -15.12 -10.38 0.95
CA GLY A 68 -15.55 -11.15 -0.23
C GLY A 68 -16.49 -10.35 -1.16
N ALA A 69 -17.27 -9.41 -0.62
CA ALA A 69 -18.10 -8.52 -1.42
C ALA A 69 -17.27 -7.49 -2.23
N MET A 70 -16.21 -6.94 -1.63
CA MET A 70 -15.26 -6.07 -2.36
C MET A 70 -14.56 -6.86 -3.45
N GLN A 71 -14.04 -8.05 -3.13
CA GLN A 71 -13.38 -8.94 -4.09
C GLN A 71 -14.29 -9.29 -5.26
N ARG A 72 -15.57 -9.60 -5.03
CA ARG A 72 -16.53 -9.84 -6.12
C ARG A 72 -16.79 -8.59 -6.97
N THR A 73 -16.87 -7.42 -6.35
CA THR A 73 -17.15 -6.15 -7.04
C THR A 73 -16.03 -5.82 -8.05
N PHE A 74 -14.77 -6.06 -7.68
CA PHE A 74 -13.62 -5.77 -8.55
C PHE A 74 -13.16 -6.97 -9.38
N GLY A 75 -13.17 -8.18 -8.82
CA GLY A 75 -12.79 -9.40 -9.53
C GLY A 75 -13.71 -9.78 -10.69
N ALA A 76 -15.00 -9.39 -10.65
CA ALA A 76 -15.93 -9.64 -11.75
C ALA A 76 -15.59 -8.84 -13.03
N LYS A 77 -14.77 -7.78 -12.93
CA LYS A 77 -14.39 -6.93 -14.08
C LYS A 77 -13.16 -7.43 -14.85
N LYS A 78 -12.73 -8.68 -14.67
CA LYS A 78 -11.45 -9.23 -15.19
C LYS A 78 -10.19 -8.46 -14.76
N THR A 79 -10.31 -7.50 -13.84
CA THR A 79 -9.13 -6.91 -13.20
C THR A 79 -8.59 -7.96 -12.25
N GLU A 80 -7.42 -8.53 -12.52
CA GLU A 80 -6.80 -9.64 -11.79
C GLU A 80 -6.37 -9.27 -10.34
N ILE A 81 -7.09 -8.36 -9.68
CA ILE A 81 -6.79 -7.90 -8.33
C ILE A 81 -7.13 -8.99 -7.33
N ARG A 82 -6.08 -9.53 -6.72
CA ARG A 82 -6.17 -10.55 -5.67
C ARG A 82 -5.88 -9.92 -4.31
N PRO A 83 -6.39 -10.50 -3.21
CA PRO A 83 -5.98 -10.11 -1.87
C PRO A 83 -4.46 -10.16 -1.70
N GLY A 84 -3.89 -9.12 -1.10
CA GLY A 84 -2.45 -9.03 -0.88
C GLY A 84 -1.65 -8.66 -2.14
N MET A 85 -2.27 -7.99 -3.10
CA MET A 85 -1.61 -7.43 -4.27
C MET A 85 -1.65 -5.90 -4.22
N ALA A 86 -0.53 -5.25 -4.53
CA ALA A 86 -0.52 -3.80 -4.76
C ALA A 86 -1.34 -3.47 -6.01
N THR A 87 -2.17 -2.44 -5.93
CA THR A 87 -3.07 -2.05 -7.02
C THR A 87 -2.58 -0.79 -7.71
N ASN A 88 -2.69 -0.71 -9.03
CA ASN A 88 -2.58 0.54 -9.80
C ASN A 88 -3.88 1.37 -9.80
N TYR A 89 -4.81 1.07 -8.88
CA TYR A 89 -6.09 1.75 -8.71
C TYR A 89 -6.09 2.52 -7.38
N PRO A 90 -5.40 3.67 -7.31
CA PRO A 90 -5.36 4.45 -6.08
C PRO A 90 -6.71 5.10 -5.79
N LEU A 91 -6.99 5.33 -4.51
CA LEU A 91 -8.11 6.17 -4.07
C LEU A 91 -7.67 7.62 -4.21
N CYS A 92 -8.07 8.29 -5.28
CA CYS A 92 -7.57 9.61 -5.65
C CYS A 92 -8.63 10.70 -5.51
N THR A 93 -8.15 11.92 -5.24
CA THR A 93 -8.98 13.12 -5.13
C THR A 93 -9.62 13.54 -6.45
N ILE A 94 -9.27 12.91 -7.58
CA ILE A 94 -9.92 13.13 -8.86
C ILE A 94 -10.75 11.91 -9.24
N ASP A 95 -12.02 12.11 -9.55
CA ASP A 95 -12.83 11.05 -10.15
C ASP A 95 -12.47 10.92 -11.64
N PHE A 96 -11.59 9.97 -11.99
CA PHE A 96 -11.25 9.65 -13.38
C PHE A 96 -12.45 9.14 -14.21
N GLY A 97 -13.59 8.89 -13.57
CA GLY A 97 -14.85 8.53 -14.20
C GLY A 97 -15.75 9.75 -14.49
N LEU A 98 -16.93 9.73 -13.85
CA LEU A 98 -18.15 10.43 -14.29
C LEU A 98 -18.05 11.96 -14.26
N THR A 99 -17.27 12.52 -13.34
CA THR A 99 -17.32 13.97 -13.10
C THR A 99 -16.03 14.71 -13.40
N ARG A 100 -14.86 14.04 -13.39
CA ARG A 100 -13.53 14.67 -13.42
C ARG A 100 -13.37 15.82 -12.42
N ARG A 101 -14.16 15.82 -11.34
CA ARG A 101 -14.12 16.84 -10.30
C ARG A 101 -13.20 16.38 -9.18
N ALA A 102 -12.52 17.37 -8.59
CA ALA A 102 -11.80 17.15 -7.37
C ALA A 102 -12.81 16.90 -6.24
N VAL A 103 -12.73 15.73 -5.60
CA VAL A 103 -13.47 15.40 -4.39
C VAL A 103 -12.42 15.18 -3.29
N PRO A 104 -12.37 16.03 -2.26
CA PRO A 104 -11.44 15.82 -1.15
C PRO A 104 -11.71 14.50 -0.43
N HIS A 105 -10.66 13.79 -0.02
CA HIS A 105 -10.83 12.65 0.88
C HIS A 105 -11.34 13.12 2.25
N PRO A 106 -12.33 12.44 2.85
CA PRO A 106 -12.66 12.66 4.25
C PRO A 106 -11.53 12.16 5.17
N PRO A 107 -11.60 12.44 6.48
CA PRO A 107 -10.67 11.91 7.46
C PRO A 107 -10.62 10.37 7.46
N ILE A 108 -9.47 9.82 7.89
CA ILE A 108 -9.30 8.37 8.08
C ILE A 108 -10.18 7.89 9.24
N GLU A 109 -10.90 6.79 8.99
CA GLU A 109 -11.60 6.03 10.02
C GLU A 109 -10.95 4.66 10.22
N TYR A 110 -10.65 4.30 11.48
CA TYR A 110 -10.17 2.96 11.80
C TYR A 110 -11.35 2.00 11.96
N ARG A 111 -11.42 0.99 11.10
CA ARG A 111 -12.47 -0.04 11.14
C ARG A 111 -11.91 -1.40 11.48
N ARG A 112 -12.71 -2.19 12.21
CA ARG A 112 -12.37 -3.57 12.56
C ARG A 112 -12.55 -4.48 11.35
N LEU A 113 -11.45 -4.84 10.67
CA LEU A 113 -11.47 -5.68 9.48
C LEU A 113 -10.68 -6.98 9.68
N ARG A 114 -11.09 -8.05 9.01
CA ARG A 114 -10.42 -9.36 9.01
C ARG A 114 -9.33 -9.37 7.94
N CYS A 115 -8.12 -9.74 8.30
CA CYS A 115 -7.03 -9.97 7.36
C CYS A 115 -7.32 -11.21 6.50
N VAL A 116 -7.20 -11.08 5.19
CA VAL A 116 -7.34 -12.17 4.21
C VAL A 116 -6.03 -12.52 3.49
N ALA A 117 -4.99 -11.69 3.62
CA ALA A 117 -3.65 -11.96 3.10
C ALA A 117 -2.58 -11.34 4.02
N ALA A 118 -1.52 -12.07 4.33
CA ALA A 118 -0.48 -11.59 5.24
C ALA A 118 0.42 -10.52 4.60
N THR A 119 0.53 -10.50 3.28
CA THR A 119 1.52 -9.71 2.55
C THR A 119 0.86 -8.83 1.50
N ILE A 120 1.54 -7.78 1.05
CA ILE A 120 1.19 -7.05 -0.17
C ILE A 120 2.35 -7.21 -1.15
N THR A 121 2.13 -7.95 -2.23
CA THR A 121 3.12 -8.13 -3.29
C THR A 121 3.08 -6.96 -4.25
N TYR A 122 4.22 -6.32 -4.46
CA TYR A 122 4.39 -5.28 -5.47
C TYR A 122 4.82 -5.90 -6.80
N GLN A 123 4.01 -5.76 -7.85
CA GLN A 123 4.20 -6.43 -9.14
C GLN A 123 4.70 -5.52 -10.27
N PHE A 124 4.88 -4.22 -10.00
CA PHE A 124 5.24 -3.23 -11.02
C PHE A 124 6.74 -2.92 -11.05
N ALA A 125 7.57 -3.84 -10.58
CA ALA A 125 8.98 -3.59 -10.26
C ALA A 125 9.83 -3.12 -11.47
N GLY A 126 9.51 -3.60 -12.67
CA GLY A 126 10.24 -3.28 -13.91
C GLY A 126 9.75 -2.03 -14.65
N LEU A 127 8.78 -1.27 -14.11
CA LEU A 127 8.30 -0.06 -14.77
C LEU A 127 9.31 1.09 -14.61
N GLU A 128 9.52 1.88 -15.66
CA GLU A 128 10.49 2.98 -15.66
C GLU A 128 10.30 3.98 -14.50
N PRO A 129 9.08 4.41 -14.12
CA PRO A 129 8.87 5.21 -12.91
C PRO A 129 9.46 4.62 -11.62
N VAL A 130 9.38 3.30 -11.47
CA VAL A 130 9.91 2.58 -10.29
C VAL A 130 11.44 2.54 -10.34
N LEU A 131 12.01 2.29 -11.52
CA LEU A 131 13.45 2.34 -11.73
C LEU A 131 13.99 3.76 -11.48
N SER A 132 13.28 4.79 -11.95
CA SER A 132 13.58 6.20 -11.72
C SER A 132 13.58 6.54 -10.22
N LEU A 133 12.52 6.15 -9.50
CA LEU A 133 12.46 6.29 -8.05
C LEU A 133 13.65 5.61 -7.37
N ARG A 134 13.99 4.36 -7.73
CA ARG A 134 15.11 3.63 -7.11
C ARG A 134 16.45 4.29 -7.36
N ARG A 135 16.69 4.81 -8.57
CA ARG A 135 17.90 5.57 -8.90
C ARG A 135 17.96 6.88 -8.10
N HIS A 136 16.84 7.59 -7.98
CA HIS A 136 16.75 8.83 -7.21
C HIS A 136 17.01 8.60 -5.72
N MET A 137 16.40 7.56 -5.14
CA MET A 137 16.55 7.26 -3.72
C MET A 137 17.93 6.68 -3.38
N GLY A 138 18.65 6.11 -4.36
CA GLY A 138 20.06 5.70 -4.19
C GLY A 138 20.30 4.81 -2.97
N GLU A 139 21.17 5.26 -2.05
CA GLU A 139 21.47 4.61 -0.76
C GLU A 139 20.60 5.10 0.42
N ALA A 140 19.48 5.79 0.17
CA ALA A 140 18.61 6.31 1.23
C ALA A 140 18.27 5.22 2.26
N ALA A 141 18.36 5.57 3.54
CA ALA A 141 18.08 4.65 4.62
C ALA A 141 16.61 4.73 5.06
N MET A 142 16.08 3.60 5.54
CA MET A 142 14.84 3.61 6.30
C MET A 142 14.98 4.51 7.53
N VAL A 143 13.88 5.17 7.91
CA VAL A 143 13.81 5.97 9.13
C VAL A 143 13.22 5.10 10.24
N ASP A 144 13.99 4.81 11.28
CA ASP A 144 13.49 4.05 12.43
C ASP A 144 12.59 4.92 13.33
N THR A 145 11.51 4.32 13.82
CA THR A 145 10.60 4.92 14.79
C THR A 145 10.24 3.89 15.86
N ASP A 146 9.60 4.33 16.95
CA ASP A 146 9.08 3.45 18.00
C ASP A 146 8.07 2.40 17.50
N HIS A 147 7.53 2.61 16.29
CA HIS A 147 6.58 1.75 15.62
C HIS A 147 7.17 1.17 14.32
N GLY A 148 8.49 1.01 14.29
CA GLY A 148 9.23 0.34 13.23
C GLY A 148 9.75 1.24 12.12
N PRO A 149 10.45 0.63 11.13
CA PRO A 149 11.07 1.36 10.04
C PRO A 149 10.03 1.99 9.12
N ILE A 150 10.37 3.16 8.59
CA ILE A 150 9.57 3.92 7.65
C ILE A 150 10.34 4.07 6.33
N CYS A 151 9.63 3.86 5.23
CA CYS A 151 10.14 4.13 3.89
C CYS A 151 10.31 5.65 3.69
N PRO A 152 11.53 6.13 3.36
CA PRO A 152 11.82 7.56 3.21
C PRO A 152 11.09 8.23 2.03
N HIS A 153 10.53 7.46 1.09
CA HIS A 153 9.84 8.04 -0.07
C HIS A 153 8.52 8.74 0.32
N ARG A 154 7.56 7.99 0.87
CA ARG A 154 6.21 8.51 1.23
C ARG A 154 5.77 8.13 2.64
N GLY A 155 6.71 7.83 3.52
CA GLY A 155 6.40 7.62 4.94
C GLY A 155 5.67 6.30 5.23
N PHE A 156 5.71 5.32 4.33
CA PHE A 156 5.06 4.02 4.57
C PHE A 156 5.78 3.24 5.68
N ARG A 157 5.02 2.72 6.66
CA ARG A 157 5.57 1.89 7.74
C ARG A 157 5.86 0.47 7.24
N LEU A 158 7.14 0.11 7.23
CA LEU A 158 7.65 -1.14 6.71
C LEU A 158 7.60 -2.30 7.71
N GLY A 159 7.27 -2.06 8.98
CA GLY A 159 7.24 -3.10 10.02
C GLY A 159 6.34 -4.30 9.68
N SER A 160 5.22 -4.08 8.99
CA SER A 160 4.33 -5.18 8.58
C SER A 160 4.72 -5.87 7.27
N VAL A 161 5.82 -5.48 6.64
CA VAL A 161 6.27 -6.02 5.35
C VAL A 161 7.21 -7.19 5.62
N PRO A 162 6.98 -8.37 5.03
CA PRO A 162 7.91 -9.48 5.14
C PRO A 162 9.30 -9.10 4.62
N ALA A 163 10.32 -9.65 5.27
CA ALA A 163 11.71 -9.48 4.88
C ALA A 163 12.37 -10.84 4.67
N ASP A 164 12.89 -11.09 3.48
CA ASP A 164 13.79 -12.22 3.19
C ASP A 164 15.14 -11.66 2.71
N GLY A 165 15.84 -11.02 3.64
CA GLY A 165 17.02 -10.19 3.36
C GLY A 165 16.72 -8.85 2.67
N ILE A 166 15.65 -8.77 1.89
CA ILE A 166 15.15 -7.56 1.23
C ILE A 166 13.73 -7.24 1.68
N ILE A 167 13.46 -5.96 1.95
CA ILE A 167 12.13 -5.40 2.20
C ILE A 167 11.72 -4.62 0.95
N THR A 168 10.56 -4.95 0.37
CA THR A 168 10.00 -4.20 -0.77
C THR A 168 8.82 -3.37 -0.30
N CYS A 169 8.93 -2.04 -0.37
CA CYS A 169 7.85 -1.13 -0.03
C CYS A 169 6.64 -1.39 -0.95
N PRO A 170 5.45 -1.69 -0.40
CA PRO A 170 4.28 -2.03 -1.21
C PRO A 170 3.64 -0.85 -1.94
N LEU A 171 4.01 0.40 -1.62
CA LEU A 171 3.50 1.57 -2.36
C LEU A 171 4.08 1.63 -3.78
N HIS A 172 5.41 1.69 -3.87
CA HIS A 172 6.12 2.03 -5.12
C HIS A 172 7.31 1.11 -5.41
N GLY A 173 7.41 -0.03 -4.74
CA GLY A 173 8.41 -1.04 -5.04
C GLY A 173 9.85 -0.66 -4.69
N LEU A 174 10.08 0.40 -3.90
CA LEU A 174 11.41 0.73 -3.38
C LEU A 174 11.89 -0.41 -2.46
N ARG A 175 13.12 -0.87 -2.67
CA ARG A 175 13.67 -2.04 -2.00
C ARG A 175 14.75 -1.64 -1.02
N PHE A 176 14.85 -2.33 0.11
CA PHE A 176 15.85 -2.08 1.14
C PHE A 176 16.49 -3.38 1.61
N CYS A 177 17.78 -3.35 1.93
CA CYS A 177 18.41 -4.45 2.65
C CYS A 177 17.92 -4.44 4.11
N ALA A 178 17.35 -5.54 4.57
CA ALA A 178 16.81 -5.65 5.94
C ALA A 178 17.88 -5.44 7.02
N LYS A 179 19.13 -5.84 6.73
CA LYS A 179 20.27 -5.71 7.63
C LYS A 179 20.87 -4.30 7.64
N SER A 180 21.25 -3.78 6.47
CA SER A 180 21.90 -2.46 6.39
C SER A 180 20.92 -1.29 6.45
N ARG A 181 19.62 -1.57 6.28
CA ARG A 181 18.52 -0.60 6.22
C ARG A 181 18.59 0.39 5.05
N LYS A 182 19.55 0.25 4.14
CA LYS A 182 19.73 1.10 2.96
C LYS A 182 18.91 0.59 1.78
N ALA A 183 18.48 1.52 0.94
CA ALA A 183 17.88 1.22 -0.34
C ALA A 183 18.87 0.42 -1.21
N VAL A 184 18.34 -0.51 -2.00
CA VAL A 184 19.13 -1.34 -2.93
C VAL A 184 18.75 -1.00 -4.36
N PRO A 185 19.72 -1.04 -5.30
CA PRO A 185 19.44 -0.79 -6.70
C PRO A 185 18.47 -1.84 -7.27
N PRO A 186 17.85 -1.57 -8.43
CA PRO A 186 17.09 -2.59 -9.17
C PRO A 186 17.96 -3.84 -9.38
N ALA A 187 17.38 -5.04 -9.25
CA ALA A 187 18.11 -6.23 -9.64
C ALA A 187 18.35 -6.19 -11.16
N THR A 188 19.54 -6.61 -11.59
CA THR A 188 19.95 -6.58 -13.01
C THR A 188 19.05 -7.42 -13.92
N THR A 189 18.29 -8.36 -13.35
CA THR A 189 17.35 -9.24 -14.06
C THR A 189 15.91 -8.72 -14.09
N GLU A 190 15.62 -7.57 -13.49
CA GLU A 190 14.31 -6.91 -13.62
C GLU A 190 14.23 -6.24 -14.99
N VAL A 191 14.13 -7.06 -16.04
CA VAL A 191 13.82 -6.60 -17.39
C VAL A 191 12.37 -6.07 -17.36
N PRO A 192 12.08 -4.92 -17.98
CA PRO A 192 10.70 -4.47 -18.12
C PRO A 192 9.89 -5.59 -18.78
N HIS A 193 8.84 -6.06 -18.11
CA HIS A 193 7.80 -6.79 -18.83
C HIS A 193 7.24 -5.81 -19.87
N ALA A 194 7.43 -6.13 -21.15
CA ALA A 194 6.80 -5.39 -22.24
C ALA A 194 5.30 -5.29 -21.94
N ALA A 195 4.81 -4.06 -21.86
CA ALA A 195 3.42 -3.73 -21.58
C ALA A 195 2.48 -4.22 -22.70
#